data_AF-I0I9M7-F1
#
_entry.id   AF-I0I9M7-F1
#
_cell.length_a   1.000
_cell.length_b   1.000
_cell.length_c   1.000
_cell.angle_alpha   90.00
_cell.angle_beta   90.00
_cell.angle_gamma   90.00
#
_symmetry.space_group_name_H-M   'P 1'
#
loop_
_entity.id
_entity.type
_entity.pdbx_description
1 polymer ?
#
loop_
_entity_poly.entity_id
_entity_poly.type
_entity_poly.pdbx_seq_one_letter_code
_entity_poly.pdbx_strand_id
1 'polypeptide(L)'
;MLFGLTAFLVVGCAPITPVVEPNSAAGNLGTVAAPPSAATETYAAETYQGMPVGFTPEGYPFRGDPNAPVTMYEYSDYECPFCARHFVQTEPALNEAFVRTGQLRVVFRDFPIEQLHPNAFAAHIASLCVAEQGAALYWEMHSRLFQTQKEWASLSDPLPVFERLAGESGAALEPYRDCMETKQDAKRAAINAAIAEGQRAGVSGTPSFNFIGADGEAYLLVGAQPYERFAAFVEALVAGEEPLGAARASSGEQEVQIPFWATREGWQPDPDRPGVNMAGDWYRGNVNAKVVVIEFSDFQCPFCRRHATQTQPALDEEFVDTGEVLWIFKHFPLNIHPQAPAAGVAAECAGEQGKFWEMHELLFANMSSWSVPDPSPVFAELAGQLRLDLDAFAACTNDPSIAARVTGDLNDGAPFVQGTPTFIVLFNDEGRIIPGALPLETFSQALREIIALAQ
;
A
#
# COMPACT_ATOMS: atom_id res chain seq x y z
N MET A 1 -82.16 2.45 1.15
CA MET A 1 -80.79 2.33 0.59
C MET A 1 -79.85 2.90 1.65
N LEU A 2 -79.46 2.19 2.70
CA LEU A 2 -78.44 1.13 2.85
C LEU A 2 -77.04 1.46 2.30
N PHE A 3 -76.07 1.33 3.23
CA PHE A 3 -74.59 1.39 3.14
C PHE A 3 -73.97 2.80 3.02
N GLY A 4 -72.97 3.21 3.82
CA GLY A 4 -72.21 2.59 4.89
C GLY A 4 -70.96 3.47 5.13
N LEU A 5 -70.84 4.12 6.29
CA LEU A 5 -69.69 4.97 6.64
C LEU A 5 -68.77 4.17 7.58
N THR A 6 -67.58 3.82 7.11
CA THR A 6 -66.58 3.09 7.91
C THR A 6 -65.72 4.09 8.69
N ALA A 7 -65.66 3.90 10.00
CA ALA A 7 -64.85 4.67 10.93
C ALA A 7 -63.35 4.36 10.80
N PHE A 8 -62.51 5.39 10.81
CA PHE A 8 -61.08 5.25 11.09
C PHE A 8 -60.80 5.62 12.56
N LEU A 9 -60.26 4.64 13.29
CA LEU A 9 -59.79 4.75 14.66
C LEU A 9 -58.55 5.68 14.71
N VAL A 10 -58.60 6.68 15.59
CA VAL A 10 -57.42 7.39 16.08
C VAL A 10 -56.95 6.65 17.34
N VAL A 11 -55.74 6.10 17.32
CA VAL A 11 -55.06 5.58 18.52
C VAL A 11 -53.84 6.44 18.78
N GLY A 12 -53.82 7.04 19.97
CA GLY A 12 -52.81 7.99 20.41
C GLY A 12 -51.47 7.36 20.77
N CYS A 13 -50.44 8.21 20.72
CA CYS A 13 -49.10 7.97 21.21
C CYS A 13 -49.08 7.67 22.72
N ALA A 14 -48.31 6.66 23.12
CA ALA A 14 -47.82 6.47 24.48
C ALA A 14 -46.29 6.30 24.44
N PRO A 15 -45.52 6.92 25.36
CA PRO A 15 -44.07 6.84 25.38
C PRO A 15 -43.58 5.50 25.95
N ILE A 16 -42.56 4.91 25.32
CA ILE A 16 -41.88 3.70 25.79
C ILE A 16 -40.64 4.15 26.58
N THR A 17 -40.64 3.87 27.89
CA THR A 17 -39.45 3.93 28.75
C THR A 17 -38.82 2.53 28.86
N PRO A 18 -37.49 2.38 28.81
CA PRO A 18 -36.85 1.08 28.98
C PRO A 18 -36.81 0.69 30.46
N VAL A 19 -37.30 -0.51 30.76
CA VAL A 19 -37.19 -1.17 32.07
C VAL A 19 -35.85 -1.90 32.11
N VAL A 20 -34.98 -1.53 33.06
CA VAL A 20 -33.77 -2.27 33.42
C VAL A 20 -34.09 -3.06 34.69
N GLU A 21 -34.11 -4.39 34.60
CA GLU A 21 -34.10 -5.27 35.79
C GLU A 21 -32.67 -5.72 36.09
N PRO A 22 -32.24 -5.70 37.37
CA PRO A 22 -30.92 -6.17 37.77
C PRO A 22 -31.00 -7.66 38.09
N ASN A 23 -30.23 -8.50 37.39
CA ASN A 23 -30.10 -9.90 37.74
C ASN A 23 -28.82 -10.14 38.54
N SER A 24 -29.01 -10.35 39.83
CA SER A 24 -28.02 -10.85 40.78
C SER A 24 -28.01 -12.38 40.77
N ALA A 25 -26.89 -12.97 40.35
CA ALA A 25 -26.59 -14.36 40.63
C ALA A 25 -25.09 -14.53 40.89
N ALA A 26 -24.73 -14.57 42.18
CA ALA A 26 -23.46 -15.09 42.63
C ALA A 26 -23.43 -16.61 42.38
N GLY A 27 -22.47 -17.06 41.60
CA GLY A 27 -22.28 -18.47 41.27
C GLY A 27 -20.82 -18.79 40.97
N ASN A 28 -20.14 -19.31 41.99
CA ASN A 28 -18.98 -20.21 41.94
C ASN A 28 -17.72 -19.77 41.16
N LEU A 29 -16.67 -19.41 41.90
CA LEU A 29 -15.29 -19.29 41.42
C LEU A 29 -14.76 -20.66 40.99
N GLY A 30 -15.02 -21.01 39.73
CA GLY A 30 -14.34 -22.10 39.05
C GLY A 30 -12.90 -21.69 38.74
N THR A 31 -11.95 -22.45 39.25
CA THR A 31 -10.52 -22.36 38.93
C THR A 31 -10.32 -22.34 37.41
N VAL A 32 -9.71 -21.26 36.90
CA VAL A 32 -9.24 -21.18 35.51
C VAL A 32 -8.24 -22.32 35.31
N ALA A 33 -8.61 -23.29 34.48
CA ALA A 33 -7.71 -24.36 34.07
C ALA A 33 -6.52 -23.73 33.34
N ALA A 34 -5.32 -24.18 33.70
CA ALA A 34 -4.08 -23.82 33.01
C ALA A 34 -4.22 -24.07 31.50
N PRO A 35 -3.61 -23.24 30.64
CA PRO A 35 -3.66 -23.43 29.20
C PRO A 35 -3.13 -24.83 28.84
N PRO A 36 -3.74 -25.51 27.84
CA PRO A 36 -3.27 -26.82 27.43
C PRO A 36 -1.83 -26.75 26.94
N SER A 37 -1.03 -27.68 27.48
CA SER A 37 0.34 -27.99 27.08
C SER A 37 0.50 -28.03 25.56
N ALA A 38 1.60 -27.44 25.09
CA ALA A 38 2.10 -27.41 23.72
C ALA A 38 1.65 -28.64 22.90
N ALA A 39 0.78 -28.39 21.92
CA ALA A 39 0.55 -29.32 20.84
C ALA A 39 1.84 -29.37 20.01
N THR A 40 2.47 -30.55 19.98
CA THR A 40 3.66 -30.87 19.19
C THR A 40 3.47 -30.46 17.73
N GLU A 41 4.24 -29.45 17.30
CA GLU A 41 4.37 -29.04 15.91
C GLU A 41 4.88 -30.21 15.06
N THR A 42 4.33 -30.38 13.86
CA THR A 42 4.89 -31.27 12.84
C THR A 42 6.24 -30.72 12.38
N TYR A 43 7.31 -31.34 12.88
CA TYR A 43 8.70 -31.02 12.56
C TYR A 43 8.94 -30.93 11.05
N ALA A 44 9.75 -29.95 10.63
CA ALA A 44 10.28 -29.81 9.28
C ALA A 44 10.90 -31.13 8.80
N ALA A 45 10.19 -31.87 7.94
CA ALA A 45 10.61 -33.19 7.46
C ALA A 45 11.51 -33.10 6.21
N GLU A 46 11.60 -31.92 5.61
CA GLU A 46 12.27 -31.68 4.34
C GLU A 46 13.31 -30.57 4.45
N THR A 47 14.23 -30.50 3.49
CA THR A 47 15.21 -29.43 3.39
C THR A 47 15.24 -28.84 2.00
N TYR A 48 15.41 -27.53 1.90
CA TYR A 48 15.63 -26.79 0.66
C TYR A 48 16.94 -26.02 0.78
N GLN A 49 17.88 -26.26 -0.13
CA GLN A 49 19.22 -25.68 -0.08
C GLN A 49 19.92 -25.83 1.29
N GLY A 50 19.64 -26.91 2.04
CA GLY A 50 20.19 -27.14 3.38
C GLY A 50 19.53 -26.36 4.52
N MET A 51 18.43 -25.66 4.27
CA MET A 51 17.57 -25.08 5.31
C MET A 51 16.38 -26.02 5.58
N PRO A 52 15.93 -26.18 6.85
CA PRO A 52 14.69 -26.90 7.14
C PRO A 52 13.50 -26.20 6.49
N VAL A 53 12.58 -26.98 5.93
CA VAL A 53 11.34 -26.47 5.33
C VAL A 53 10.14 -27.33 5.71
N GLY A 54 8.96 -26.74 5.69
CA GLY A 54 7.71 -27.42 6.02
C GLY A 54 6.50 -26.53 5.83
N PHE A 55 5.39 -26.92 6.45
CA PHE A 55 4.16 -26.14 6.50
C PHE A 55 3.77 -25.86 7.95
N THR A 56 3.24 -24.67 8.23
CA THR A 56 2.62 -24.37 9.53
C THR A 56 1.35 -25.22 9.71
N PRO A 57 0.77 -25.32 10.92
CA PRO A 57 -0.50 -26.02 11.13
C PRO A 57 -1.64 -25.52 10.22
N GLU A 58 -1.59 -24.24 9.84
CA GLU A 58 -2.54 -23.59 8.94
C GLU A 58 -2.24 -23.86 7.45
N GLY A 59 -1.11 -24.50 7.14
CA GLY A 59 -0.70 -24.88 5.79
C GLY A 59 0.23 -23.89 5.09
N TYR A 60 0.76 -22.88 5.78
CA TYR A 60 1.66 -21.90 5.16
C TYR A 60 3.09 -22.44 5.04
N PRO A 61 3.74 -22.36 3.87
CA PRO A 61 5.09 -22.83 3.69
C PRO A 61 6.08 -22.00 4.50
N PHE A 62 7.03 -22.65 5.17
CA PHE A 62 8.09 -21.98 5.91
C PHE A 62 9.47 -22.54 5.56
N ARG A 63 10.49 -21.72 5.83
CA ARG A 63 11.92 -22.07 5.81
C ARG A 63 12.60 -21.61 7.10
N GLY A 64 13.57 -22.37 7.59
CA GLY A 64 14.29 -22.11 8.84
C GLY A 64 13.91 -23.06 9.97
N ASP A 65 14.62 -22.96 11.10
CA ASP A 65 14.33 -23.75 12.29
C ASP A 65 12.89 -23.43 12.77
N PRO A 66 11.99 -24.43 12.92
CA PRO A 66 10.64 -24.19 13.42
C PRO A 66 10.62 -23.54 14.82
N ASN A 67 11.68 -23.74 15.61
CA ASN A 67 11.86 -23.16 16.95
C ASN A 67 12.74 -21.91 16.97
N ALA A 68 13.00 -21.28 15.81
CA ALA A 68 13.76 -20.05 15.78
C ALA A 68 13.12 -18.98 16.70
N PRO A 69 13.93 -18.20 17.45
CA PRO A 69 13.42 -17.20 18.39
C PRO A 69 12.66 -16.05 17.70
N VAL A 70 12.85 -15.87 16.39
CA VAL A 70 12.15 -14.86 15.60
C VAL A 70 11.45 -15.55 14.42
N THR A 71 10.18 -15.21 14.22
CA THR A 71 9.42 -15.58 13.03
C THR A 71 9.12 -14.34 12.19
N MET A 72 9.44 -14.38 10.90
CA MET A 72 9.07 -13.36 9.92
C MET A 72 8.02 -13.91 8.97
N TYR A 73 6.85 -13.30 8.95
CA TYR A 73 5.81 -13.54 7.95
C TYR A 73 6.05 -12.62 6.75
N GLU A 74 6.38 -13.22 5.61
CA GLU A 74 6.60 -12.53 4.34
C GLU A 74 5.31 -12.55 3.52
N TYR A 75 4.67 -11.39 3.37
CA TYR A 75 3.50 -11.21 2.51
C TYR A 75 3.96 -10.74 1.14
N SER A 76 3.72 -11.56 0.13
CA SER A 76 4.35 -11.36 -1.17
C SER A 76 3.46 -11.75 -2.34
N ASP A 77 3.77 -11.15 -3.48
CA ASP A 77 3.12 -11.32 -4.77
C ASP A 77 4.17 -11.74 -5.81
N TYR A 78 3.99 -12.89 -6.46
CA TYR A 78 4.96 -13.43 -7.41
C TYR A 78 5.19 -12.54 -8.65
N GLU A 79 4.24 -11.68 -9.01
CA GLU A 79 4.34 -10.78 -10.17
C GLU A 79 4.82 -9.37 -9.77
N CYS A 80 4.82 -9.06 -8.48
CA CYS A 80 5.32 -7.77 -7.98
C CYS A 80 6.83 -7.61 -8.22
N PRO A 81 7.28 -6.54 -8.89
CA PRO A 81 8.70 -6.31 -9.15
C PRO A 81 9.50 -6.00 -7.87
N PHE A 82 8.85 -5.44 -6.82
CA PHE A 82 9.50 -5.21 -5.54
C PHE A 82 9.67 -6.50 -4.74
N CYS A 83 8.72 -7.43 -4.81
CA CYS A 83 8.86 -8.75 -4.22
C CYS A 83 10.03 -9.50 -4.87
N ALA A 84 10.10 -9.48 -6.20
CA ALA A 84 11.24 -10.03 -6.94
C ALA A 84 12.56 -9.36 -6.56
N ARG A 85 12.58 -8.04 -6.32
CA ARG A 85 13.77 -7.34 -5.82
C ARG A 85 14.21 -7.85 -4.44
N HIS A 86 13.27 -8.02 -3.50
CA HIS A 86 13.58 -8.60 -2.18
C HIS A 86 14.18 -10.01 -2.32
N PHE A 87 13.52 -10.87 -3.08
CA PHE A 87 13.96 -12.24 -3.36
C PHE A 87 15.38 -12.29 -3.93
N VAL A 88 15.73 -11.39 -4.86
CA VAL A 88 17.06 -11.38 -5.49
C VAL A 88 18.12 -10.73 -4.60
N GLN A 89 17.80 -9.64 -3.91
CA GLN A 89 18.81 -8.76 -3.30
C GLN A 89 18.97 -8.95 -1.79
N THR A 90 17.90 -9.31 -1.09
CA THR A 90 17.87 -9.28 0.38
C THR A 90 17.72 -10.69 0.96
N GLU A 91 16.84 -11.51 0.40
CA GLU A 91 16.55 -12.85 0.91
C GLU A 91 17.81 -13.74 1.04
N PRO A 92 18.74 -13.81 0.06
CA PRO A 92 19.89 -14.70 0.18
C PRO A 92 20.78 -14.34 1.37
N ALA A 93 20.95 -13.04 1.65
CA ALA A 93 21.73 -12.57 2.79
C ALA A 93 21.03 -12.88 4.13
N LEU A 94 19.70 -12.80 4.19
CA LEU A 94 18.93 -13.21 5.37
C LEU A 94 19.00 -14.71 5.60
N ASN A 95 18.92 -15.50 4.53
CA ASN A 95 19.00 -16.94 4.59
C ASN A 95 20.36 -17.37 5.20
N GLU A 96 21.46 -16.79 4.73
CA GLU A 96 22.80 -17.08 5.25
C GLU A 96 23.01 -16.57 6.69
N ALA A 97 22.60 -15.34 7.00
CA ALA A 97 22.87 -14.73 8.30
C ALA A 97 22.00 -15.30 9.43
N PHE A 98 20.71 -15.53 9.19
CA PHE A 98 19.73 -15.77 10.25
C PHE A 98 18.92 -17.07 10.09
N VAL A 99 18.55 -17.46 8.87
CA VAL A 99 17.72 -18.66 8.67
C VAL A 99 18.54 -19.93 8.89
N ARG A 100 19.72 -20.02 8.27
CA ARG A 100 20.64 -21.16 8.44
C ARG A 100 21.20 -21.30 9.85
N THR A 101 21.34 -20.17 10.55
CA THR A 101 21.85 -20.13 11.92
C THR A 101 20.78 -20.45 12.97
N GLY A 102 19.53 -20.65 12.54
CA GLY A 102 18.40 -20.98 13.41
C GLY A 102 17.83 -19.78 14.18
N GLN A 103 18.23 -18.56 13.82
CA GLN A 103 17.76 -17.34 14.48
C GLN A 103 16.46 -16.81 13.88
N LEU A 104 16.19 -17.14 12.61
CA LEU A 104 15.00 -16.68 11.89
C LEU A 104 14.26 -17.85 11.22
N ARG A 105 12.96 -17.93 11.46
CA ARG A 105 12.00 -18.71 10.68
C ARG A 105 11.26 -17.76 9.74
N VAL A 106 11.19 -18.07 8.46
CA VAL A 106 10.40 -17.30 7.49
C VAL A 106 9.18 -18.09 7.07
N VAL A 107 7.99 -17.51 7.21
CA VAL A 107 6.71 -18.06 6.77
C VAL A 107 6.22 -17.24 5.58
N PHE A 108 6.04 -17.87 4.42
CA PHE A 108 5.54 -17.19 3.24
C PHE A 108 4.01 -17.12 3.25
N ARG A 109 3.48 -15.95 2.94
CA ARG A 109 2.05 -15.61 2.96
C ARG A 109 1.66 -15.09 1.59
N ASP A 110 0.79 -15.83 0.89
CA ASP A 110 0.27 -15.39 -0.40
C ASP A 110 -0.50 -14.08 -0.23
N PHE A 111 -0.08 -13.03 -0.97
CA PHE A 111 -0.76 -11.74 -1.00
C PHE A 111 -0.77 -11.15 -2.43
N PRO A 112 -1.35 -11.84 -3.43
CA PRO A 112 -1.46 -11.29 -4.77
C PRO A 112 -2.38 -10.06 -4.83
N ILE A 113 -1.95 -9.03 -5.56
CA ILE A 113 -2.72 -7.80 -5.79
C ILE A 113 -3.24 -7.84 -7.24
N GLU A 114 -4.29 -8.64 -7.47
CA GLU A 114 -4.81 -8.98 -8.83
C GLU A 114 -5.10 -7.77 -9.72
N GLN A 115 -5.47 -6.64 -9.12
CA GLN A 115 -5.76 -5.39 -9.84
C GLN A 115 -4.51 -4.75 -10.47
N LEU A 116 -3.34 -4.98 -9.88
CA LEU A 116 -2.04 -4.49 -10.37
C LEU A 116 -1.28 -5.59 -11.12
N HIS A 117 -1.50 -6.84 -10.71
CA HIS A 117 -0.75 -8.02 -11.12
C HIS A 117 -1.72 -9.14 -11.52
N PRO A 118 -2.24 -9.13 -12.76
CA PRO A 118 -3.32 -10.03 -13.19
C PRO A 118 -2.93 -11.51 -13.24
N ASN A 119 -1.64 -11.83 -13.33
CA ASN A 119 -1.11 -13.19 -13.39
C ASN A 119 -0.68 -13.73 -12.02
N ALA A 120 -0.56 -12.87 -10.99
CA ALA A 120 -0.13 -13.25 -9.66
C ALA A 120 -0.96 -14.39 -9.05
N PHE A 121 -2.29 -14.29 -9.06
CA PHE A 121 -3.14 -15.33 -8.50
C PHE A 121 -2.89 -16.71 -9.12
N ALA A 122 -2.72 -16.77 -10.45
CA ALA A 122 -2.42 -18.01 -11.14
C ALA A 122 -1.04 -18.57 -10.73
N ALA A 123 -0.03 -17.71 -10.54
CA ALA A 123 1.28 -18.10 -10.02
C ALA A 123 1.20 -18.67 -8.59
N HIS A 124 0.45 -18.02 -7.70
CA HIS A 124 0.23 -18.51 -6.33
C HIS A 124 -0.47 -19.86 -6.31
N ILE A 125 -1.55 -20.03 -7.09
CA ILE A 125 -2.25 -21.32 -7.21
C ILE A 125 -1.30 -22.41 -7.74
N ALA A 126 -0.51 -22.11 -8.78
CA ALA A 126 0.48 -23.05 -9.31
C ALA A 126 1.49 -23.47 -8.24
N SER A 127 2.01 -22.52 -7.44
CA SER A 127 2.91 -22.82 -6.33
C SER A 127 2.26 -23.72 -5.26
N LEU A 128 1.00 -23.46 -4.91
CA LEU A 128 0.26 -24.27 -3.93
C LEU A 128 -0.16 -25.65 -4.44
N CYS A 129 -0.25 -25.83 -5.76
CA CYS A 129 -0.42 -27.14 -6.38
C CYS A 129 0.88 -27.95 -6.39
N VAL A 130 2.03 -27.29 -6.54
CA VAL A 130 3.33 -27.94 -6.30
C VAL A 130 3.51 -28.27 -4.81
N ALA A 131 3.04 -27.40 -3.91
CA ALA A 131 3.13 -27.60 -2.46
C ALA A 131 2.44 -28.89 -1.97
N GLU A 132 1.37 -29.35 -2.64
CA GLU A 132 0.71 -30.63 -2.29
C GLU A 132 1.64 -31.84 -2.45
N GLN A 133 2.76 -31.68 -3.15
CA GLN A 133 3.74 -32.74 -3.42
C GLN A 133 4.97 -32.67 -2.49
N GLY A 134 5.15 -31.58 -1.73
CA GLY A 134 6.26 -31.43 -0.79
C GLY A 134 6.68 -29.97 -0.56
N ALA A 135 7.20 -29.69 0.63
CA ALA A 135 7.65 -28.35 1.00
C ALA A 135 8.93 -27.94 0.24
N ALA A 136 9.87 -28.85 0.01
CA ALA A 136 11.07 -28.58 -0.78
C ALA A 136 10.71 -28.24 -2.24
N LEU A 137 9.74 -28.96 -2.82
CA LEU A 137 9.24 -28.68 -4.18
C LEU A 137 8.55 -27.31 -4.26
N TYR A 138 7.80 -26.93 -3.23
CA TYR A 138 7.24 -25.59 -3.14
C TYR A 138 8.32 -24.51 -3.23
N TRP A 139 9.41 -24.63 -2.45
CA TRP A 139 10.48 -23.63 -2.44
C TRP A 139 11.29 -23.58 -3.76
N GLU A 140 11.41 -24.71 -4.47
CA GLU A 140 11.92 -24.74 -5.84
C GLU A 140 10.99 -23.95 -6.80
N MET A 141 9.68 -24.19 -6.73
CA MET A 141 8.70 -23.49 -7.56
C MET A 141 8.63 -21.99 -7.24
N HIS A 142 8.62 -21.63 -5.95
CA HIS A 142 8.68 -20.26 -5.45
C HIS A 142 9.87 -19.51 -6.08
N SER A 143 11.06 -20.12 -6.02
CA SER A 143 12.27 -19.52 -6.57
C SER A 143 12.20 -19.33 -8.07
N ARG A 144 11.67 -20.33 -8.79
CA ARG A 144 11.51 -20.25 -10.25
C ARG A 144 10.53 -19.17 -10.68
N LEU A 145 9.40 -19.04 -9.98
CA LEU A 145 8.41 -18.00 -10.27
C LEU A 145 9.04 -16.60 -10.21
N PHE A 146 9.79 -16.29 -9.15
CA PHE A 146 10.48 -15.00 -9.04
C PHE A 146 11.61 -14.82 -10.07
N GLN A 147 12.43 -15.85 -10.30
CA GLN A 147 13.54 -15.77 -11.25
C GLN A 147 13.09 -15.57 -12.70
N THR A 148 11.88 -16.02 -13.03
CA THR A 148 11.33 -16.01 -14.39
C THR A 148 10.21 -15.00 -14.58
N GLN A 149 9.98 -14.08 -13.63
CA GLN A 149 8.90 -13.07 -13.68
C GLN A 149 8.79 -12.36 -15.05
N LYS A 150 9.93 -11.99 -15.65
CA LYS A 150 9.98 -11.34 -16.98
C LYS A 150 9.47 -12.21 -18.13
N GLU A 151 9.45 -13.53 -17.98
CA GLU A 151 8.96 -14.46 -18.99
C GLU A 151 7.44 -14.53 -19.02
N TRP A 152 6.79 -14.50 -17.85
CA TRP A 152 5.38 -14.83 -17.71
C TRP A 152 4.48 -13.66 -17.30
N ALA A 153 5.00 -12.61 -16.66
CA ALA A 153 4.18 -11.52 -16.11
C ALA A 153 3.34 -10.79 -17.18
N SER A 154 3.87 -10.62 -18.39
CA SER A 154 3.15 -9.94 -19.47
C SER A 154 2.34 -10.87 -20.38
N LEU A 155 2.27 -12.17 -20.08
CA LEU A 155 1.53 -13.12 -20.91
C LEU A 155 0.03 -12.99 -20.68
N SER A 156 -0.76 -13.14 -21.74
CA SER A 156 -2.22 -13.27 -21.63
C SER A 156 -2.65 -14.61 -21.05
N ASP A 157 -1.79 -15.63 -21.19
CA ASP A 157 -1.96 -16.95 -20.61
C ASP A 157 -0.60 -17.47 -20.10
N PRO A 158 -0.32 -17.37 -18.79
CA PRO A 158 0.94 -17.83 -18.21
C PRO A 158 0.92 -19.32 -17.82
N LEU A 159 -0.22 -20.02 -17.89
CA LEU A 159 -0.35 -21.38 -17.38
C LEU A 159 0.63 -22.40 -18.00
N PRO A 160 0.93 -22.36 -19.32
CA PRO A 160 1.94 -23.24 -19.90
C PRO A 160 3.35 -23.01 -19.33
N VAL A 161 3.68 -21.77 -18.98
CA VAL A 161 4.96 -21.46 -18.32
C VAL A 161 4.95 -22.04 -16.90
N PHE A 162 3.90 -21.83 -16.13
CA PHE A 162 3.82 -22.37 -14.77
C PHE A 162 3.88 -23.90 -14.71
N GLU A 163 3.26 -24.61 -15.65
CA GLU A 163 3.39 -26.06 -15.75
C GLU A 163 4.83 -26.50 -16.05
N ARG A 164 5.51 -25.81 -16.97
CA ARG A 164 6.94 -26.06 -17.25
C ARG A 164 7.78 -25.83 -15.99
N LEU A 165 7.57 -24.72 -15.28
CA LEU A 165 8.29 -24.42 -14.04
C LEU A 165 8.00 -25.44 -12.94
N ALA A 166 6.77 -25.95 -12.83
CA ALA A 166 6.43 -27.03 -11.90
C ALA A 166 7.23 -28.31 -12.21
N GLY A 167 7.31 -28.71 -13.49
CA GLY A 167 8.13 -29.84 -13.91
C GLY A 167 9.62 -29.63 -13.65
N GLU A 168 10.15 -28.43 -13.93
CA GLU A 168 11.53 -28.08 -13.64
C GLU A 168 11.84 -28.01 -12.14
N SER A 169 10.84 -27.75 -11.30
CA SER A 169 10.94 -27.83 -9.83
C SER A 169 11.00 -29.27 -9.32
N GLY A 170 10.77 -30.26 -10.19
CA GLY A 170 10.73 -31.67 -9.84
C GLY A 170 9.34 -32.19 -9.47
N ALA A 171 8.29 -31.39 -9.62
CA ALA A 171 6.93 -31.83 -9.37
C ALA A 171 6.45 -32.83 -10.44
N ALA A 172 5.67 -33.83 -10.03
CA ALA A 172 4.96 -34.68 -10.95
C ALA A 172 3.83 -33.89 -11.63
N LEU A 173 3.84 -33.88 -12.97
CA LEU A 173 2.92 -33.06 -13.76
C LEU A 173 1.47 -33.53 -13.71
N GLU A 174 1.22 -34.84 -13.61
CA GLU A 174 -0.17 -35.36 -13.51
C GLU A 174 -0.86 -34.86 -12.24
N PRO A 175 -0.32 -35.05 -11.00
CA PRO A 175 -0.90 -34.46 -9.80
C PRO A 175 -1.00 -32.92 -9.83
N TYR A 176 -0.04 -32.25 -10.47
CA TYR A 176 -0.09 -30.80 -10.65
C TYR A 176 -1.28 -30.38 -11.53
N ARG A 177 -1.46 -31.00 -12.70
CA ARG A 177 -2.58 -30.74 -13.60
C ARG A 177 -3.92 -31.03 -12.93
N ASP A 178 -4.03 -32.17 -12.24
CA ASP A 178 -5.22 -32.54 -11.48
C ASP A 178 -5.55 -31.47 -10.43
N CYS A 179 -4.56 -30.93 -9.72
CA CYS A 179 -4.77 -29.84 -8.76
C CYS A 179 -5.21 -28.54 -9.44
N MET A 180 -4.54 -28.15 -10.53
CA MET A 180 -4.88 -26.94 -11.29
C MET A 180 -6.30 -27.00 -11.87
N GLU A 181 -6.78 -28.19 -12.27
CA GLU A 181 -8.12 -28.37 -12.81
C GLU A 181 -9.19 -28.49 -11.71
N THR A 182 -8.93 -29.27 -10.66
CA THR A 182 -9.98 -29.68 -9.72
C THR A 182 -10.00 -28.88 -8.41
N LYS A 183 -8.92 -28.15 -8.08
CA LYS A 183 -8.77 -27.48 -6.78
C LYS A 183 -8.57 -25.97 -6.88
N GLN A 184 -8.62 -25.37 -8.07
CA GLN A 184 -8.36 -23.95 -8.28
C GLN A 184 -9.19 -23.05 -7.35
N ASP A 185 -10.48 -23.31 -7.21
CA ASP A 185 -11.38 -22.53 -6.35
C ASP A 185 -11.02 -22.65 -4.86
N ALA A 186 -10.66 -23.86 -4.41
CA ALA A 186 -10.24 -24.09 -3.04
C ALA A 186 -8.92 -23.37 -2.74
N LYS A 187 -7.96 -23.40 -3.68
CA LYS A 187 -6.69 -22.66 -3.55
C LYS A 187 -6.93 -21.16 -3.56
N ARG A 188 -7.79 -20.64 -4.45
CA ARG A 188 -8.17 -19.22 -4.48
C ARG A 188 -8.85 -18.79 -3.18
N ALA A 189 -9.72 -19.62 -2.60
CA ALA A 189 -10.32 -19.34 -1.30
C ALA A 189 -9.28 -19.26 -0.17
N ALA A 190 -8.30 -20.17 -0.15
CA ALA A 190 -7.21 -20.14 0.81
C ALA A 190 -6.33 -18.88 0.66
N ILE A 191 -6.00 -18.49 -0.58
CA ILE A 191 -5.25 -17.25 -0.88
C ILE A 191 -6.05 -16.03 -0.43
N ASN A 192 -7.35 -15.96 -0.72
CA ASN A 192 -8.21 -14.86 -0.27
C ASN A 192 -8.28 -14.75 1.27
N ALA A 193 -8.33 -15.89 1.97
CA ALA A 193 -8.25 -15.90 3.43
C ALA A 193 -6.88 -15.39 3.92
N ALA A 194 -5.78 -15.78 3.26
CA ALA A 194 -4.45 -15.32 3.58
C ALA A 194 -4.28 -13.81 3.38
N ILE A 195 -4.87 -13.25 2.32
CA ILE A 195 -4.94 -11.80 2.05
C ILE A 195 -5.71 -11.10 3.18
N ALA A 196 -6.91 -11.58 3.52
CA ALA A 196 -7.73 -10.98 4.56
C ALA A 196 -7.07 -11.02 5.95
N GLU A 197 -6.31 -12.08 6.24
CA GLU A 197 -5.46 -12.15 7.44
C GLU A 197 -4.33 -11.12 7.42
N GLY A 198 -3.62 -10.97 6.28
CA GLY A 198 -2.59 -9.95 6.13
C GLY A 198 -3.14 -8.54 6.31
N GLN A 199 -4.29 -8.24 5.69
CA GLN A 199 -4.96 -6.94 5.83
C GLN A 199 -5.31 -6.63 7.30
N ARG A 200 -5.84 -7.62 8.03
CA ARG A 200 -6.09 -7.48 9.47
C ARG A 200 -4.82 -7.30 10.30
N ALA A 201 -3.69 -7.82 9.81
CA ALA A 201 -2.36 -7.64 10.42
C ALA A 201 -1.64 -6.36 9.94
N GLY A 202 -2.35 -5.41 9.33
CA GLY A 202 -1.80 -4.12 8.90
C GLY A 202 -1.11 -4.12 7.53
N VAL A 203 -1.16 -5.23 6.79
CA VAL A 203 -0.55 -5.34 5.46
C VAL A 203 -1.45 -4.68 4.40
N SER A 204 -0.96 -3.61 3.80
CA SER A 204 -1.66 -2.86 2.75
C SER A 204 -1.04 -3.05 1.34
N GLY A 205 0.13 -3.70 1.24
CA GLY A 205 0.83 -3.92 -0.02
C GLY A 205 1.98 -4.92 0.09
N THR A 206 2.60 -5.25 -1.03
CA THR A 206 3.68 -6.25 -1.11
C THR A 206 4.99 -5.67 -1.68
N PRO A 207 6.16 -6.13 -1.20
CA PRO A 207 6.31 -7.06 -0.09
C PRO A 207 6.13 -6.36 1.26
N SER A 208 5.57 -7.05 2.24
CA SER A 208 5.50 -6.61 3.63
C SER A 208 5.92 -7.74 4.56
N PHE A 209 6.49 -7.40 5.71
CA PHE A 209 7.11 -8.36 6.61
C PHE A 209 6.67 -8.11 8.05
N ASN A 210 5.99 -9.07 8.68
CA ASN A 210 5.67 -9.01 10.10
C ASN A 210 6.65 -9.89 10.88
N PHE A 211 7.42 -9.28 11.77
CA PHE A 211 8.33 -9.98 12.67
C PHE A 211 7.69 -10.20 14.03
N ILE A 212 7.81 -11.40 14.57
CA ILE A 212 7.35 -11.76 15.91
C ILE A 212 8.54 -12.32 16.68
N GLY A 213 8.85 -11.68 17.82
CA GLY A 213 9.90 -12.10 18.75
C GLY A 213 9.33 -12.78 20.00
N ALA A 214 10.16 -12.88 21.04
CA ALA A 214 9.78 -13.55 22.30
C ALA A 214 8.70 -12.80 23.11
N ASP A 215 8.51 -11.50 22.84
CA ASP A 215 7.44 -10.69 23.44
C ASP A 215 6.06 -11.02 22.88
N GLY A 216 5.99 -11.73 21.76
CA GLY A 216 4.75 -12.08 21.05
C GLY A 216 4.13 -10.91 20.30
N GLU A 217 4.78 -9.74 20.29
CA GLU A 217 4.32 -8.58 19.55
C GLU A 217 4.76 -8.69 18.09
N ALA A 218 3.94 -8.13 17.20
CA ALA A 218 4.23 -8.10 15.77
C ALA A 218 4.82 -6.73 15.39
N TYR A 219 5.90 -6.74 14.61
CA TYR A 219 6.61 -5.56 14.13
C TYR A 219 6.60 -5.55 12.60
N LEU A 220 5.94 -4.55 12.00
CA LEU A 220 5.76 -4.47 10.56
C LEU A 220 6.91 -3.70 9.90
N LEU A 221 7.48 -4.31 8.86
CA LEU A 221 8.42 -3.70 7.94
C LEU A 221 7.81 -3.72 6.52
N VAL A 222 7.60 -2.55 5.94
CA VAL A 222 6.94 -2.41 4.63
C VAL A 222 7.94 -2.18 3.51
N GLY A 223 7.73 -2.87 2.39
CA GLY A 223 8.47 -2.72 1.16
C GLY A 223 9.77 -3.51 1.09
N ALA A 224 10.34 -3.60 -0.11
CA ALA A 224 11.63 -4.24 -0.33
C ALA A 224 12.77 -3.32 0.16
N GLN A 225 13.01 -3.36 1.48
CA GLN A 225 14.04 -2.61 2.19
C GLN A 225 15.44 -3.25 2.03
N PRO A 226 16.53 -2.50 2.28
CA PRO A 226 17.90 -3.04 2.29
C PRO A 226 18.11 -4.08 3.40
N TYR A 227 19.06 -5.00 3.18
CA TYR A 227 19.42 -6.07 4.12
C TYR A 227 19.69 -5.57 5.53
N GLU A 228 20.39 -4.45 5.67
CA GLU A 228 20.78 -3.88 6.96
C GLU A 228 19.57 -3.59 7.85
N ARG A 229 18.43 -3.22 7.25
CA ARG A 229 17.21 -2.95 7.99
C ARG A 229 16.57 -4.23 8.52
N PHE A 230 16.59 -5.30 7.72
CA PHE A 230 16.12 -6.62 8.17
C PHE A 230 17.04 -7.20 9.25
N ALA A 231 18.36 -7.09 9.07
CA ALA A 231 19.33 -7.56 10.05
C ALA A 231 19.12 -6.86 11.41
N ALA A 232 18.96 -5.54 11.42
CA ALA A 232 18.68 -4.79 12.64
C ALA A 232 17.39 -5.26 13.34
N PHE A 233 16.33 -5.61 12.59
CA PHE A 233 15.10 -6.14 13.16
C PHE A 233 15.30 -7.51 13.80
N VAL A 234 15.97 -8.43 13.10
CA VAL A 234 16.23 -9.78 13.61
C VAL A 234 17.15 -9.71 14.83
N GLU A 235 18.22 -8.95 14.77
CA GLU A 235 19.19 -8.80 15.87
C GLU A 235 18.54 -8.23 17.13
N ALA A 236 17.71 -7.20 17.00
CA ALA A 236 16.96 -6.64 18.13
C ALA A 236 16.03 -7.69 18.75
N LEU A 237 15.23 -8.39 17.94
CA LEU A 237 14.27 -9.37 18.45
C LEU A 237 14.94 -10.61 19.05
N VAL A 238 16.07 -11.05 18.49
CA VAL A 238 16.90 -12.11 19.10
C VAL A 238 17.44 -11.66 20.46
N ALA A 239 17.79 -10.39 20.61
CA ALA A 239 18.20 -9.80 21.89
C ALA A 239 17.04 -9.55 22.87
N GLY A 240 15.78 -9.75 22.45
CA GLY A 240 14.59 -9.42 23.23
C GLY A 240 14.32 -7.91 23.32
N GLU A 241 14.83 -7.14 22.36
CA GLU A 241 14.67 -5.69 22.24
C GLU A 241 13.65 -5.33 21.16
N GLU A 242 12.99 -4.18 21.32
CA GLU A 242 12.12 -3.62 20.29
C GLU A 242 12.95 -3.06 19.13
N PRO A 243 12.69 -3.45 17.87
CA PRO A 243 13.44 -2.92 16.73
C PRO A 243 13.25 -1.41 16.56
N LEU A 244 14.36 -0.69 16.38
CA LEU A 244 14.34 0.76 16.18
C LEU A 244 13.58 1.14 14.91
N GLY A 245 12.58 2.02 15.06
CA GLY A 245 11.76 2.49 13.94
C GLY A 245 10.76 1.46 13.42
N ALA A 246 10.42 0.43 14.20
CA ALA A 246 9.31 -0.45 13.91
C ALA A 246 7.96 0.22 14.21
N ALA A 247 7.04 0.12 13.26
CA ALA A 247 5.62 0.27 13.58
C ALA A 247 5.17 -1.06 14.21
N ARG A 248 4.64 -1.03 15.44
CA ARG A 248 3.95 -2.20 16.00
C ARG A 248 2.76 -2.52 15.09
N ALA A 249 2.67 -3.75 14.59
CA ALA A 249 1.46 -4.25 13.96
C ALA A 249 0.43 -4.42 15.09
N SER A 250 -0.45 -3.42 15.19
CA SER A 250 -1.35 -3.23 16.34
C SER A 250 -2.22 -4.47 16.62
N SER A 251 -2.09 -5.03 17.83
CA SER A 251 -3.01 -6.02 18.41
C SER A 251 -4.17 -5.38 19.19
N GLY A 252 -4.37 -4.07 19.07
CA GLY A 252 -5.50 -3.35 19.65
C GLY A 252 -5.70 -2.00 18.96
N GLU A 253 -6.94 -1.49 19.00
CA GLU A 253 -7.36 -0.17 18.50
C GLU A 253 -6.34 0.91 18.87
N GLN A 254 -5.40 1.19 17.98
CA GLN A 254 -4.48 2.31 18.10
C GLN A 254 -5.10 3.43 17.27
N GLU A 255 -5.44 4.52 17.95
CA GLU A 255 -5.97 5.75 17.35
C GLU A 255 -5.05 6.13 16.18
N VAL A 256 -5.57 6.01 14.95
CA VAL A 256 -4.83 6.37 13.74
C VAL A 256 -4.43 7.83 13.88
N GLN A 257 -3.15 8.10 14.14
CA GLN A 257 -2.67 9.48 14.13
C GLN A 257 -2.69 9.96 12.69
N ILE A 258 -3.75 10.69 12.34
CA ILE A 258 -3.91 11.33 11.05
C ILE A 258 -2.73 12.31 10.91
N PRO A 259 -1.89 12.17 9.86
CA PRO A 259 -0.77 13.10 9.64
C PRO A 259 -1.27 14.54 9.60
N PHE A 260 -0.47 15.50 10.09
CA PHE A 260 -0.89 16.90 10.12
C PHE A 260 -1.32 17.42 8.74
N TRP A 261 -0.60 17.02 7.68
CA TRP A 261 -0.96 17.34 6.29
C TRP A 261 -2.24 16.69 5.79
N ALA A 262 -2.92 15.87 6.60
CA ALA A 262 -4.21 15.23 6.31
C ALA A 262 -5.30 15.65 7.32
N THR A 263 -5.06 16.67 8.16
CA THR A 263 -6.07 17.21 9.08
C THR A 263 -6.66 18.51 8.56
N ARG A 264 -7.83 18.88 9.11
CA ARG A 264 -8.47 20.17 8.82
C ARG A 264 -7.55 21.34 9.15
N GLU A 265 -6.76 21.23 10.22
CA GLU A 265 -5.79 22.24 10.63
C GLU A 265 -4.64 22.37 9.61
N GLY A 266 -4.11 21.26 9.11
CA GLY A 266 -3.03 21.27 8.11
C GLY A 266 -3.43 21.91 6.79
N TRP A 267 -4.70 21.81 6.42
CA TRP A 267 -5.21 22.37 5.16
C TRP A 267 -5.72 23.80 5.25
N GLN A 268 -5.69 24.41 6.45
CA GLN A 268 -6.00 25.83 6.55
C GLN A 268 -4.96 26.64 5.78
N PRO A 269 -5.34 27.79 5.19
CA PRO A 269 -4.38 28.70 4.56
C PRO A 269 -3.28 29.12 5.53
N ASP A 270 -2.03 29.09 5.08
CA ASP A 270 -0.91 29.71 5.79
C ASP A 270 -1.04 31.25 5.67
N PRO A 271 -1.18 31.99 6.79
CA PRO A 271 -1.33 33.44 6.76
C PRO A 271 -0.09 34.17 6.21
N ASP A 272 1.08 33.54 6.26
CA ASP A 272 2.35 34.13 5.84
C ASP A 272 2.74 33.74 4.40
N ARG A 273 2.09 32.71 3.83
CA ARG A 273 2.38 32.17 2.49
C ARG A 273 1.10 32.02 1.65
N PRO A 274 0.69 33.07 0.89
CA PRO A 274 -0.51 33.02 0.08
C PRO A 274 -0.53 31.86 -0.94
N GLY A 275 -1.60 31.07 -0.94
CA GLY A 275 -1.75 29.91 -1.83
C GLY A 275 -1.15 28.60 -1.30
N VAL A 276 -0.54 28.65 -0.12
CA VAL A 276 0.03 27.50 0.57
C VAL A 276 -0.77 27.23 1.85
N ASN A 277 -0.97 25.96 2.20
CA ASN A 277 -1.64 25.57 3.44
C ASN A 277 -0.65 25.49 4.62
N MET A 278 -1.14 25.30 5.84
CA MET A 278 -0.33 25.17 7.06
C MET A 278 0.67 23.99 7.01
N ALA A 279 0.41 22.97 6.20
CA ALA A 279 1.31 21.85 5.94
C ALA A 279 2.38 22.14 4.87
N GLY A 280 2.35 23.32 4.27
CA GLY A 280 3.31 23.77 3.26
C GLY A 280 2.94 23.34 1.83
N ASP A 281 1.74 22.81 1.59
CA ASP A 281 1.29 22.33 0.28
C ASP A 281 0.55 23.41 -0.51
N TRP A 282 0.71 23.39 -1.83
CA TRP A 282 -0.05 24.24 -2.74
C TRP A 282 -1.45 23.70 -2.92
N TYR A 283 -2.45 24.58 -2.84
CA TYR A 283 -3.85 24.19 -2.96
C TYR A 283 -4.64 25.14 -3.86
N ARG A 284 -5.82 24.67 -4.29
CA ARG A 284 -6.85 25.46 -4.99
C ARG A 284 -8.24 24.99 -4.61
N GLY A 285 -9.23 25.86 -4.78
CA GLY A 285 -10.61 25.63 -4.34
C GLY A 285 -10.89 26.20 -2.95
N ASN A 286 -12.06 25.84 -2.40
CA ASN A 286 -12.54 26.37 -1.13
C ASN A 286 -11.96 25.58 0.05
N VAL A 287 -11.20 26.24 0.95
CA VAL A 287 -10.64 25.59 2.15
C VAL A 287 -11.66 25.07 3.16
N ASN A 288 -12.92 25.48 3.01
CA ASN A 288 -14.05 24.98 3.80
C ASN A 288 -14.84 23.89 3.07
N ALA A 289 -14.38 23.42 1.90
CA ALA A 289 -14.97 22.27 1.22
C ALA A 289 -15.02 21.07 2.17
N LYS A 290 -16.13 20.31 2.09
CA LYS A 290 -16.30 19.12 2.92
C LYS A 290 -15.50 17.93 2.41
N VAL A 291 -15.11 17.95 1.14
CA VAL A 291 -14.30 16.95 0.48
C VAL A 291 -12.97 17.59 0.11
N VAL A 292 -11.88 16.89 0.43
CA VAL A 292 -10.53 17.33 0.08
C VAL A 292 -9.82 16.23 -0.67
N VAL A 293 -9.18 16.60 -1.76
CA VAL A 293 -8.39 15.70 -2.60
C VAL A 293 -6.93 16.11 -2.48
N ILE A 294 -6.10 15.20 -1.96
CA ILE A 294 -4.65 15.32 -1.98
C ILE A 294 -4.12 14.50 -3.14
N GLU A 295 -3.59 15.18 -4.13
CA GLU A 295 -2.90 14.59 -5.28
C GLU A 295 -1.41 14.43 -4.97
N PHE A 296 -0.93 13.19 -4.97
CA PHE A 296 0.49 12.87 -5.07
C PHE A 296 0.87 12.67 -6.54
N SER A 297 1.66 13.59 -7.08
CA SER A 297 1.96 13.66 -8.51
C SER A 297 3.47 13.72 -8.79
N ASP A 298 3.84 13.27 -9.99
CA ASP A 298 5.21 13.29 -10.50
C ASP A 298 5.21 14.01 -11.85
N PHE A 299 5.93 15.13 -11.95
CA PHE A 299 5.96 15.94 -13.16
C PHE A 299 6.47 15.21 -14.41
N GLN A 300 7.28 14.16 -14.24
CA GLN A 300 7.85 13.37 -15.34
C GLN A 300 7.04 12.11 -15.66
N CYS A 301 5.99 11.84 -14.88
CA CYS A 301 5.12 10.70 -15.09
C CYS A 301 4.13 10.96 -16.24
N PRO A 302 4.09 10.12 -17.30
CA PRO A 302 3.16 10.29 -18.41
C PRO A 302 1.69 10.16 -18.01
N PHE A 303 1.39 9.41 -16.93
CA PHE A 303 0.03 9.31 -16.39
C PHE A 303 -0.38 10.56 -15.64
N CYS A 304 0.51 11.15 -14.84
CA CYS A 304 0.28 12.44 -14.16
C CYS A 304 0.05 13.54 -15.19
N ARG A 305 0.90 13.59 -16.23
CA ARG A 305 0.70 14.49 -17.37
C ARG A 305 -0.67 14.31 -18.02
N ARG A 306 -1.10 13.07 -18.25
CA ARG A 306 -2.42 12.79 -18.84
C ARG A 306 -3.54 13.32 -17.95
N HIS A 307 -3.47 13.05 -16.64
CA HIS A 307 -4.44 13.55 -15.67
C HIS A 307 -4.49 15.08 -15.69
N ALA A 308 -3.35 15.75 -15.49
CA ALA A 308 -3.25 17.20 -15.45
C ALA A 308 -3.75 17.89 -16.74
N THR A 309 -3.54 17.27 -17.91
CA THR A 309 -3.89 17.88 -19.21
C THR A 309 -5.26 17.47 -19.78
N GLN A 310 -5.85 16.37 -19.33
CA GLN A 310 -7.07 15.81 -19.93
C GLN A 310 -8.23 15.62 -18.94
N THR A 311 -7.93 15.39 -17.66
CA THR A 311 -8.95 15.10 -16.64
C THR A 311 -9.13 16.30 -15.72
N GLN A 312 -8.02 16.85 -15.21
CA GLN A 312 -8.04 17.85 -14.17
C GLN A 312 -8.81 19.14 -14.52
N PRO A 313 -8.72 19.71 -15.75
CA PRO A 313 -9.45 20.95 -16.06
C PRO A 313 -10.97 20.81 -15.92
N ALA A 314 -11.51 19.63 -16.25
CA ALA A 314 -12.94 19.36 -16.09
C ALA A 314 -13.32 19.11 -14.62
N LEU A 315 -12.44 18.48 -13.83
CA LEU A 315 -12.64 18.35 -12.38
C LEU A 315 -12.59 19.71 -11.67
N ASP A 316 -11.73 20.61 -12.16
CA ASP A 316 -11.63 21.97 -11.62
C ASP A 316 -12.94 22.73 -11.82
N GLU A 317 -13.47 22.75 -13.05
CA GLU A 317 -14.76 23.39 -13.37
C GLU A 317 -15.93 22.76 -12.62
N GLU A 318 -15.95 21.43 -12.49
CA GLU A 318 -17.07 20.70 -11.90
C GLU A 318 -17.10 20.78 -10.37
N PHE A 319 -15.94 20.70 -9.69
CA PHE A 319 -15.89 20.50 -8.24
C PHE A 319 -15.05 21.53 -7.48
N VAL A 320 -13.95 22.02 -8.06
CA VAL A 320 -13.03 22.92 -7.35
C VAL A 320 -13.55 24.36 -7.40
N ASP A 321 -13.96 24.82 -8.58
CA ASP A 321 -14.47 26.17 -8.83
C ASP A 321 -15.85 26.38 -8.20
N THR A 322 -16.63 25.31 -8.05
CA THR A 322 -17.92 25.31 -7.34
C THR A 322 -17.74 25.33 -5.81
N GLY A 323 -16.52 25.08 -5.32
CA GLY A 323 -16.18 25.03 -3.91
C GLY A 323 -16.60 23.74 -3.21
N GLU A 324 -16.96 22.70 -3.96
CA GLU A 324 -17.31 21.37 -3.43
C GLU A 324 -16.07 20.58 -3.02
N VAL A 325 -14.93 20.82 -3.67
CA VAL A 325 -13.64 20.15 -3.41
C VAL A 325 -12.53 21.17 -3.16
N LEU A 326 -11.72 20.92 -2.12
CA LEU A 326 -10.39 21.49 -1.96
C LEU A 326 -9.38 20.55 -2.63
N TRP A 327 -8.55 21.06 -3.54
CA TRP A 327 -7.52 20.28 -4.21
C TRP A 327 -6.14 20.69 -3.69
N ILE A 328 -5.35 19.73 -3.21
CA ILE A 328 -4.02 19.92 -2.64
C ILE A 328 -3.03 19.10 -3.48
N PHE A 329 -1.90 19.71 -3.84
CA PHE A 329 -0.84 19.06 -4.60
C PHE A 329 0.35 18.73 -3.70
N LYS A 330 0.86 17.50 -3.83
CA LYS A 330 2.08 17.01 -3.20
C LYS A 330 3.02 16.37 -4.22
N HIS A 331 4.31 16.65 -4.10
CA HIS A 331 5.33 16.04 -4.96
C HIS A 331 5.57 14.57 -4.58
N PHE A 332 5.61 13.69 -5.58
CA PHE A 332 5.97 12.30 -5.39
C PHE A 332 6.89 11.78 -6.51
N PRO A 333 8.11 12.35 -6.65
CA PRO A 333 9.04 11.97 -7.70
C PRO A 333 9.46 10.50 -7.55
N LEU A 334 9.15 9.69 -8.57
CA LEU A 334 9.50 8.27 -8.60
C LEU A 334 10.97 8.09 -9.00
N ASN A 335 11.65 7.10 -8.42
CA ASN A 335 13.06 6.81 -8.73
C ASN A 335 13.36 6.53 -10.21
N ILE A 336 12.36 6.10 -10.97
CA ILE A 336 12.47 5.87 -12.43
C ILE A 336 12.43 7.16 -13.26
N HIS A 337 12.13 8.28 -12.63
CA HIS A 337 11.98 9.60 -13.23
C HIS A 337 13.07 10.54 -12.69
N PRO A 338 14.29 10.48 -13.25
CA PRO A 338 15.46 11.14 -12.66
C PRO A 338 15.36 12.67 -12.62
N GLN A 339 14.49 13.29 -13.44
CA GLN A 339 14.31 14.74 -13.48
C GLN A 339 13.08 15.23 -12.72
N ALA A 340 12.25 14.34 -12.19
CA ALA A 340 11.07 14.71 -11.41
C ALA A 340 11.42 15.55 -10.16
N PRO A 341 12.48 15.26 -9.38
CA PRO A 341 12.86 16.10 -8.25
C PRO A 341 13.21 17.54 -8.68
N ALA A 342 13.95 17.69 -9.77
CA ALA A 342 14.33 19.01 -10.30
C ALA A 342 13.11 19.79 -10.83
N ALA A 343 12.14 19.10 -11.46
CA ALA A 343 10.87 19.70 -11.87
C ALA A 343 10.03 20.15 -10.66
N GLY A 344 10.00 19.36 -9.58
CA GLY A 344 9.35 19.74 -8.32
C GLY A 344 9.96 21.01 -7.72
N VAL A 345 11.29 21.09 -7.68
CA VAL A 345 12.02 22.30 -7.23
C VAL A 345 11.69 23.50 -8.11
N ALA A 346 11.63 23.34 -9.43
CA ALA A 346 11.24 24.41 -10.34
C ALA A 346 9.80 24.90 -10.08
N ALA A 347 8.86 24.00 -9.79
CA ALA A 347 7.49 24.34 -9.44
C ALA A 347 7.42 25.14 -8.13
N GLU A 348 8.10 24.68 -7.07
CA GLU A 348 8.19 25.39 -5.79
C GLU A 348 8.80 26.79 -5.94
N CYS A 349 9.87 26.92 -6.72
CA CYS A 349 10.52 28.21 -6.95
C CYS A 349 9.69 29.19 -7.78
N ALA A 350 8.83 28.69 -8.67
CA ALA A 350 7.80 29.52 -9.29
C ALA A 350 6.71 29.90 -8.27
N GLY A 351 6.37 28.98 -7.37
CA GLY A 351 5.47 29.19 -6.25
C GLY A 351 5.91 30.30 -5.30
N GLU A 352 7.18 30.38 -4.95
CA GLU A 352 7.75 31.49 -4.15
C GLU A 352 7.57 32.87 -4.83
N GLN A 353 7.25 32.90 -6.13
CA GLN A 353 6.91 34.10 -6.90
C GLN A 353 5.41 34.17 -7.30
N GLY A 354 4.57 33.36 -6.65
CA GLY A 354 3.11 33.33 -6.84
C GLY A 354 2.66 32.65 -8.13
N LYS A 355 3.48 31.76 -8.71
CA LYS A 355 3.25 31.12 -10.02
C LYS A 355 3.38 29.59 -10.00
N PHE A 356 3.04 28.97 -8.88
CA PHE A 356 3.10 27.51 -8.73
C PHE A 356 2.23 26.80 -9.78
N TRP A 357 0.94 27.15 -9.87
CA TRP A 357 -0.01 26.47 -10.75
C TRP A 357 0.31 26.67 -12.23
N GLU A 358 0.74 27.87 -12.62
CA GLU A 358 1.16 28.14 -13.99
C GLU A 358 2.44 27.39 -14.36
N MET A 359 3.41 27.27 -13.45
CA MET A 359 4.60 26.44 -13.67
C MET A 359 4.24 24.95 -13.71
N HIS A 360 3.36 24.49 -12.84
CA HIS A 360 2.84 23.12 -12.82
C HIS A 360 2.25 22.74 -14.19
N GLU A 361 1.40 23.60 -14.76
CA GLU A 361 0.83 23.40 -16.10
C GLU A 361 1.91 23.37 -17.19
N LEU A 362 2.86 24.32 -17.16
CA LEU A 362 3.95 24.38 -18.14
C LEU A 362 4.87 23.15 -18.07
N LEU A 363 5.17 22.64 -16.87
CA LEU A 363 5.98 21.44 -16.68
C LEU A 363 5.30 20.23 -17.33
N PHE A 364 4.01 20.00 -17.07
CA PHE A 364 3.29 18.89 -17.70
C PHE A 364 3.12 19.07 -19.22
N ALA A 365 2.82 20.29 -19.67
CA ALA A 365 2.67 20.59 -21.11
C ALA A 365 3.98 20.33 -21.88
N ASN A 366 5.12 20.63 -21.26
CA ASN A 366 6.44 20.56 -21.87
C ASN A 366 7.28 19.36 -21.41
N MET A 367 6.66 18.33 -20.82
CA MET A 367 7.38 17.17 -20.24
C MET A 367 8.47 16.57 -21.15
N SER A 368 8.21 16.47 -22.45
CA SER A 368 9.16 15.93 -23.42
C SER A 368 10.37 16.82 -23.69
N SER A 369 10.29 18.14 -23.50
CA SER A 369 11.41 19.06 -23.77
C SER A 369 12.42 19.10 -22.64
N TRP A 370 11.97 18.99 -21.38
CA TRP A 370 12.85 19.00 -20.21
C TRP A 370 13.21 17.59 -19.70
N SER A 371 12.61 16.51 -20.21
CA SER A 371 13.00 15.11 -19.87
C SER A 371 14.33 14.67 -20.48
N VAL A 372 15.37 15.50 -20.30
CA VAL A 372 16.74 15.32 -20.79
C VAL A 372 17.71 15.29 -19.59
N PRO A 373 18.98 14.90 -19.76
CA PRO A 373 19.92 14.82 -18.64
C PRO A 373 20.11 16.12 -17.83
N ASP A 374 19.98 17.27 -18.48
CA ASP A 374 20.03 18.58 -17.84
C ASP A 374 18.77 19.40 -18.21
N PRO A 375 17.76 19.46 -17.33
CA PRO A 375 16.52 20.19 -17.58
C PRO A 375 16.61 21.70 -17.27
N SER A 376 17.67 22.16 -16.59
CA SER A 376 17.76 23.52 -16.05
C SER A 376 17.57 24.63 -17.08
N PRO A 377 18.12 24.54 -18.32
CA PRO A 377 17.88 25.55 -19.35
C PRO A 377 16.39 25.67 -19.74
N VAL A 378 15.67 24.55 -19.80
CA VAL A 378 14.24 24.54 -20.13
C VAL A 378 13.43 25.13 -18.98
N PHE A 379 13.74 24.80 -17.73
CA PHE A 379 13.06 25.39 -16.57
C PHE A 379 13.26 26.91 -16.49
N ALA A 380 14.45 27.42 -16.81
CA ALA A 380 14.70 28.85 -16.89
C ALA A 380 13.90 29.53 -18.03
N GLU A 381 13.74 28.85 -19.17
CA GLU A 381 12.89 29.32 -20.27
C GLU A 381 11.42 29.41 -19.83
N LEU A 382 10.89 28.36 -19.18
CA LEU A 382 9.52 28.35 -18.65
C LEU A 382 9.31 29.46 -17.61
N ALA A 383 10.27 29.66 -16.71
CA ALA A 383 10.25 30.77 -15.75
C ALA A 383 10.20 32.14 -16.46
N GLY A 384 10.95 32.29 -17.57
CA GLY A 384 10.90 33.47 -18.42
C GLY A 384 9.54 33.70 -19.06
N GLN A 385 8.86 32.64 -19.52
CA GLN A 385 7.49 32.72 -20.07
C GLN A 385 6.48 33.21 -19.01
N LEU A 386 6.67 32.81 -17.75
CA LEU A 386 5.87 33.26 -16.61
C LEU A 386 6.25 34.67 -16.12
N ARG A 387 7.28 35.29 -16.71
CA ARG A 387 7.83 36.60 -16.32
C ARG A 387 8.29 36.64 -14.86
N LEU A 388 8.90 35.55 -14.40
CA LEU A 388 9.53 35.48 -13.08
C LEU A 388 10.81 36.31 -13.03
N ASP A 389 11.22 36.72 -11.84
CA ASP A 389 12.58 37.15 -11.56
C ASP A 389 13.50 35.92 -11.69
N LEU A 390 14.31 35.91 -12.75
CA LEU A 390 15.18 34.79 -13.09
C LEU A 390 16.37 34.67 -12.13
N ASP A 391 16.83 35.76 -11.52
CA ASP A 391 17.91 35.71 -10.53
C ASP A 391 17.39 35.12 -9.22
N ALA A 392 16.19 35.53 -8.79
CA ALA A 392 15.52 34.93 -7.63
C ALA A 392 15.17 33.45 -7.87
N PHE A 393 14.69 33.11 -9.07
CA PHE A 393 14.39 31.73 -9.44
C PHE A 393 15.67 30.86 -9.42
N ALA A 394 16.77 31.35 -10.01
CA ALA A 394 18.05 30.64 -9.99
C ALA A 394 18.62 30.51 -8.58
N ALA A 395 18.46 31.51 -7.71
CA ALA A 395 18.86 31.40 -6.31
C ALA A 395 18.04 30.33 -5.59
N CYS A 396 16.72 30.32 -5.78
CA CYS A 396 15.80 29.36 -5.17
C CYS A 396 16.07 27.92 -5.62
N THR A 397 16.33 27.67 -6.92
CA THR A 397 16.58 26.30 -7.40
C THR A 397 17.88 25.69 -6.87
N ASN A 398 18.78 26.53 -6.34
CA ASN A 398 20.00 26.11 -5.66
C ASN A 398 19.83 26.03 -4.13
N ASP A 399 18.68 26.38 -3.58
CA ASP A 399 18.41 26.33 -2.14
C ASP A 399 18.06 24.89 -1.71
N PRO A 400 18.87 24.26 -0.84
CA PRO A 400 18.62 22.89 -0.40
C PRO A 400 17.31 22.73 0.38
N SER A 401 16.75 23.79 0.97
CA SER A 401 15.47 23.75 1.67
C SER A 401 14.29 23.48 0.72
N ILE A 402 14.38 23.92 -0.53
CA ILE A 402 13.36 23.67 -1.55
C ILE A 402 13.39 22.21 -2.00
N ALA A 403 14.59 21.64 -2.19
CA ALA A 403 14.73 20.21 -2.44
C ALA A 403 14.25 19.37 -1.24
N ALA A 404 14.49 19.85 -0.01
CA ALA A 404 13.97 19.21 1.20
C ALA A 404 12.45 19.25 1.26
N ARG A 405 11.79 20.31 0.76
CA ARG A 405 10.33 20.40 0.66
C ARG A 405 9.75 19.31 -0.25
N VAL A 406 10.29 19.18 -1.46
CA VAL A 406 9.92 18.11 -2.41
C VAL A 406 10.14 16.72 -1.82
N THR A 407 11.25 16.53 -1.10
CA THR A 407 11.55 15.26 -0.40
C THR A 407 10.59 15.02 0.76
N GLY A 408 10.15 16.07 1.45
CA GLY A 408 9.15 16.00 2.52
C GLY A 408 7.83 15.44 2.01
N ASP A 409 7.33 15.94 0.89
CA ASP A 409 6.09 15.43 0.28
C ASP A 409 6.20 13.97 -0.17
N LEU A 410 7.35 13.58 -0.73
CA LEU A 410 7.64 12.20 -1.07
C LEU A 410 7.54 11.31 0.19
N ASN A 411 8.13 11.75 1.31
CA ASN A 411 8.09 11.02 2.58
C ASN A 411 6.68 10.95 3.17
N ASP A 412 5.89 12.04 3.06
CA ASP A 412 4.49 12.06 3.49
C ASP A 412 3.65 11.02 2.73
N GLY A 413 3.87 10.87 1.43
CA GLY A 413 3.16 9.92 0.58
C GLY A 413 3.66 8.49 0.69
N ALA A 414 4.92 8.26 1.11
CA ALA A 414 5.57 6.95 1.05
C ALA A 414 4.79 5.81 1.74
N PRO A 415 4.06 6.02 2.85
CA PRO A 415 3.24 4.98 3.46
C PRO A 415 1.96 4.63 2.67
N PHE A 416 1.49 5.52 1.80
CA PHE A 416 0.15 5.46 1.19
C PHE A 416 0.16 5.31 -0.34
N VAL A 417 1.25 5.75 -0.98
CA VAL A 417 1.33 5.93 -2.44
C VAL A 417 2.26 4.89 -3.05
N GLN A 418 1.71 4.06 -3.95
CA GLN A 418 2.44 2.99 -4.64
C GLN A 418 2.83 3.35 -6.08
N GLY A 419 2.34 4.47 -6.60
CA GLY A 419 2.59 4.97 -7.95
C GLY A 419 1.91 6.31 -8.15
N THR A 420 2.15 6.97 -9.28
CA THR A 420 1.60 8.31 -9.55
C THR A 420 0.78 8.37 -10.85
N PRO A 421 -0.31 9.15 -10.88
CA PRO A 421 -0.83 9.93 -9.76
C PRO A 421 -1.62 9.04 -8.78
N THR A 422 -1.65 9.42 -7.51
CA THR A 422 -2.55 8.85 -6.49
C THR A 422 -3.29 9.98 -5.82
N PHE A 423 -4.59 9.82 -5.62
CA PHE A 423 -5.43 10.81 -4.96
C PHE A 423 -5.97 10.23 -3.66
N ILE A 424 -5.67 10.90 -2.54
CA ILE A 424 -6.28 10.61 -1.23
C ILE A 424 -7.43 11.59 -1.05
N VAL A 425 -8.66 11.06 -0.97
CA VAL A 425 -9.88 11.84 -0.82
C VAL A 425 -10.37 11.72 0.61
N LEU A 426 -10.35 12.80 1.40
CA LEU A 426 -10.86 12.80 2.77
C LEU A 426 -12.20 13.53 2.89
N PHE A 427 -13.06 12.98 3.74
CA PHE A 427 -14.41 13.47 4.04
C PHE A 427 -14.91 12.78 5.33
N ASN A 428 -15.69 13.46 6.18
CA ASN A 428 -16.29 12.88 7.39
C ASN A 428 -15.34 12.03 8.28
N ASP A 429 -14.09 12.48 8.47
CA ASP A 429 -13.05 11.73 9.20
C ASP A 429 -12.66 10.37 8.57
N GLU A 430 -13.11 10.10 7.34
CA GLU A 430 -12.73 8.96 6.50
C GLU A 430 -11.75 9.40 5.38
N GLY A 431 -11.01 8.42 4.84
CA GLY A 431 -10.16 8.61 3.67
C GLY A 431 -10.36 7.49 2.65
N ARG A 432 -10.40 7.83 1.36
CA ARG A 432 -10.44 6.90 0.24
C ARG A 432 -9.31 7.17 -0.72
N ILE A 433 -8.75 6.11 -1.30
CA ILE A 433 -7.70 6.22 -2.32
C ILE A 433 -8.32 6.01 -3.70
N ILE A 434 -8.05 6.95 -4.61
CA ILE A 434 -8.29 6.81 -6.04
C ILE A 434 -6.91 6.63 -6.70
N PRO A 435 -6.53 5.42 -7.15
CA PRO A 435 -5.23 5.18 -7.73
C PRO A 435 -5.22 5.45 -9.25
N GLY A 436 -4.16 6.10 -9.72
CA GLY A 436 -3.85 6.26 -11.14
C GLY A 436 -4.69 7.33 -11.85
N ALA A 437 -4.29 7.63 -13.09
CA ALA A 437 -4.98 8.58 -13.95
C ALA A 437 -6.23 7.94 -14.58
N LEU A 438 -7.30 7.86 -13.78
CA LEU A 438 -8.62 7.37 -14.19
C LEU A 438 -9.22 8.24 -15.31
N PRO A 439 -10.10 7.68 -16.17
CA PRO A 439 -10.91 8.46 -17.10
C PRO A 439 -11.78 9.48 -16.34
N LEU A 440 -12.01 10.65 -16.96
CA LEU A 440 -12.79 11.75 -16.37
C LEU A 440 -14.13 11.29 -15.78
N GLU A 441 -14.94 10.58 -16.56
CA GLU A 441 -16.26 10.12 -16.09
C GLU A 441 -16.18 9.23 -14.84
N THR A 442 -15.17 8.35 -14.77
CA THR A 442 -14.97 7.49 -13.61
C THR A 442 -14.53 8.29 -12.39
N PHE A 443 -13.65 9.28 -12.58
CA PHE A 443 -13.21 10.17 -11.51
C PHE A 443 -14.37 11.04 -11.00
N SER A 444 -15.07 11.74 -11.91
CA SER A 444 -16.22 12.59 -11.55
C SER A 444 -17.30 11.79 -10.83
N GLN A 445 -17.61 10.56 -11.29
CA GLN A 445 -18.58 9.71 -10.61
C GLN A 445 -18.14 9.37 -9.17
N ALA A 446 -16.87 9.00 -8.98
CA ALA A 446 -16.33 8.72 -7.64
C ALA A 446 -16.40 9.95 -6.73
N LEU A 447 -16.08 11.14 -7.24
CA LEU A 447 -16.20 12.38 -6.46
C LEU A 447 -17.65 12.73 -6.13
N ARG A 448 -18.60 12.61 -7.07
CA ARG A 448 -20.03 12.85 -6.79
C ARG A 448 -20.56 11.93 -5.70
N GLU A 449 -20.17 10.65 -5.72
CA GLU A 449 -20.55 9.69 -4.67
C GLU A 449 -19.98 10.09 -3.31
N ILE A 450 -18.71 10.49 -3.27
CA ILE A 450 -18.06 10.95 -2.02
C ILE A 450 -18.69 12.25 -1.51
N ILE A 451 -18.94 13.23 -2.39
CA ILE A 451 -19.59 14.49 -2.05
C ILE A 451 -20.99 14.24 -1.49
N ALA A 452 -21.76 13.33 -2.08
CA ALA A 452 -23.08 12.96 -1.56
C ALA A 452 -23.02 12.33 -0.16
N LEU A 453 -21.94 11.60 0.17
CA LEU A 453 -21.71 11.06 1.51
C LEU A 453 -21.26 12.13 2.51
N ALA A 454 -20.59 13.19 2.05
CA ALA A 454 -20.09 14.28 2.87
C ALA A 454 -21.18 15.32 3.25
N GLN A 455 -22.33 15.31 2.56
CA GLN A 455 -23.44 16.23 2.82
C GLN A 455 -24.20 15.88 4.09
#